data_AF-A0A917XVY8-F1
#
_entry.id   AF-A0A917XVY8-F1
#
_cell.length_a   1.000
_cell.length_b   1.000
_cell.length_c   1.000
_cell.angle_alpha   90.00
_cell.angle_beta   90.00
_cell.angle_gamma   90.00
#
_symmetry.space_group_name_H-M   'P 1'
#
loop_
_entity.id
_entity.type
_entity.pdbx_description
1 polymer ?
#
loop_
_entity_poly.entity_id
_entity_poly.type
_entity_poly.pdbx_seq_one_letter_code
_entity_poly.pdbx_strand_id
1 'polypeptide(L)'
;MLSTRTAEYRSALTPPAGVTVLLNGAAGICLLPLDPARARAYLERDAGGPGTEAAARWHRVTASLGTSSPVSQALSTPLGLFLARTIYNPRPDEHLIELAHPDELLDQARFPAREDINTHLFAAFIPAAYRPHPHLPTHWTAQKAQRTLSFLACHLQRTLGGSPNLAWWQLSKALPKEVTVLTIGLTAWLVSGIPFGLFIGLTSPDQLQLAAGLAEGLVLAIPVPVAALLCAWSARDRNPSSGIRWSWKGKSWLTCGLTVGLALGLTIGLPIALWLGLSQAGLVLGLVVGLSFGLIGGLRSQHPDLSKAVGPGVILARDRRTFSAITLAGGLMGALVFTLAGALMLSYGMTEVFPFISVLGIAVGLLVGFLLGLARSVWMEFLVARTALAAAGRVPWRFMRFLADAHERRGVLRQAGAVYQFRHLDLQRHLAQRHLAQRQP
;
A
#
# COMPACT_ATOMS: atom_id res chain seq x y z
N MET A 1 25.52 -10.34 10.51
CA MET A 1 24.86 -11.46 11.21
C MET A 1 23.60 -11.82 10.42
N LEU A 2 23.47 -13.06 9.95
CA LEU A 2 22.32 -13.54 9.17
C LEU A 2 21.54 -14.55 10.03
N SER A 3 20.21 -14.48 10.05
CA SER A 3 19.37 -15.48 10.72
C SER A 3 18.55 -16.23 9.69
N THR A 4 18.47 -17.55 9.82
CA THR A 4 17.78 -18.45 8.90
C THR A 4 17.27 -19.68 9.65
N ARG A 5 16.34 -20.44 9.05
CA ARG A 5 15.89 -21.71 9.58
C ARG A 5 16.94 -22.78 9.35
N THR A 6 17.11 -23.70 10.29
CA THR A 6 18.12 -24.75 10.22
C THR A 6 18.00 -25.61 8.95
N ALA A 7 16.78 -25.91 8.50
CA ALA A 7 16.55 -26.66 7.27
C ALA A 7 16.98 -25.88 6.02
N GLU A 8 16.59 -24.60 5.91
CA GLU A 8 16.96 -23.73 4.79
C GLU A 8 18.48 -23.51 4.74
N TYR A 9 19.12 -23.33 5.90
CA TYR A 9 20.57 -23.28 6.03
C TYR A 9 21.25 -24.55 5.50
N ARG A 10 20.76 -25.73 5.92
CA ARG A 10 21.30 -27.02 5.46
C ARG A 10 21.12 -27.20 3.96
N SER A 11 19.94 -26.90 3.41
CA SER A 11 19.69 -26.96 1.98
C SER A 11 20.58 -26.02 1.16
N ALA A 12 20.95 -24.86 1.72
CA ALA A 12 21.88 -23.93 1.07
C ALA A 12 23.34 -24.43 1.09
N LEU A 13 23.76 -25.15 2.15
CA LEU A 13 25.08 -25.75 2.23
C LEU A 13 25.23 -26.98 1.33
N THR A 14 24.17 -27.77 1.18
CA THR A 14 24.12 -28.97 0.33
C THR A 14 23.05 -28.83 -0.75
N PRO A 15 23.29 -28.04 -1.81
CA PRO A 15 22.36 -27.92 -2.91
C PRO A 15 22.21 -29.26 -3.65
N PRO A 16 21.02 -29.63 -4.16
CA PRO A 16 20.75 -30.92 -4.80
C PRO A 16 21.62 -31.22 -6.04
N ALA A 17 22.20 -30.21 -6.66
CA ALA A 17 22.95 -30.30 -7.92
C ALA A 17 24.33 -29.62 -7.86
N GLY A 18 25.00 -29.60 -6.70
CA GLY A 18 26.27 -28.89 -6.56
C GLY A 18 27.21 -29.43 -5.48
N VAL A 19 28.41 -28.83 -5.44
CA VAL A 19 29.43 -29.10 -4.42
C VAL A 19 29.03 -28.47 -3.09
N THR A 20 29.21 -29.19 -1.99
CA THR A 20 28.93 -28.68 -0.64
C THR A 20 29.71 -27.39 -0.38
N VAL A 21 29.00 -26.35 0.05
CA VAL A 21 29.60 -25.04 0.36
C VAL A 21 30.08 -25.05 1.81
N LEU A 22 31.38 -24.85 2.03
CA LEU A 22 31.95 -24.67 3.37
C LEU A 22 32.07 -23.17 3.68
N LEU A 23 31.37 -22.71 4.72
CA LEU A 23 31.47 -21.34 5.22
C LEU A 23 32.64 -21.23 6.20
N ASN A 24 33.86 -21.17 5.67
CA ASN A 24 35.06 -21.02 6.49
C ASN A 24 35.03 -19.66 7.24
N GLY A 25 35.24 -19.70 8.56
CA GLY A 25 35.27 -18.50 9.41
C GLY A 25 33.90 -17.99 9.89
N ALA A 26 32.81 -18.69 9.59
CA ALA A 26 31.48 -18.35 10.12
C ALA A 26 31.18 -19.09 11.43
N ALA A 27 30.84 -18.36 12.49
CA ALA A 27 30.32 -18.95 13.72
C ALA A 27 28.81 -19.22 13.60
N GLY A 28 28.42 -20.49 13.69
CA GLY A 28 27.01 -20.91 13.72
C GLY A 28 26.45 -20.85 15.13
N ILE A 29 25.40 -20.06 15.34
CA ILE A 29 24.66 -20.02 16.61
C ILE A 29 23.31 -20.71 16.40
N CYS A 30 23.07 -21.81 17.12
CA CYS A 30 21.78 -22.51 17.11
C CYS A 30 20.98 -22.13 18.37
N LEU A 31 19.77 -21.63 18.18
CA LEU A 31 18.86 -21.34 19.29
C LEU A 31 18.22 -22.65 19.77
N LEU A 32 18.41 -22.96 21.06
CA LEU A 32 17.82 -24.13 21.72
C LEU A 32 16.40 -23.83 22.22
N PRO A 33 15.56 -24.86 22.46
CA PRO A 33 14.29 -24.70 23.16
C PRO A 33 14.47 -24.01 24.51
N LEU A 34 13.43 -23.30 24.96
CA LEU A 34 13.44 -22.65 26.26
C LEU A 34 13.49 -23.69 27.38
N ASP A 35 14.29 -23.37 28.39
CA ASP A 35 14.31 -24.08 29.65
C ASP A 35 12.92 -24.02 30.33
N PRO A 36 12.36 -25.16 30.77
CA PRO A 36 11.03 -25.21 31.40
C PRO A 36 10.88 -24.29 32.62
N ALA A 37 11.94 -24.14 33.44
CA ALA A 37 11.88 -23.27 34.61
C ALA A 37 11.79 -21.79 34.20
N ARG A 38 12.53 -21.38 33.16
CA ARG A 38 12.39 -20.03 32.57
C ARG A 38 11.01 -19.80 31.95
N ALA A 39 10.44 -20.80 31.28
CA ALA A 39 9.10 -20.72 30.70
C ALA A 39 8.02 -20.52 31.78
N ARG A 40 8.11 -21.27 32.89
CA ARG A 40 7.24 -21.11 34.07
C ARG A 40 7.35 -19.71 34.66
N ALA A 41 8.57 -19.29 35.00
CA ALA A 41 8.82 -17.98 35.60
C ALA A 41 8.32 -16.84 34.71
N TYR A 42 8.42 -17.00 33.38
CA TYR A 42 7.91 -16.03 32.43
C TYR A 42 6.37 -15.92 32.45
N LEU A 43 5.65 -17.05 32.44
CA LEU A 43 4.17 -17.06 32.47
C LEU A 43 3.63 -16.48 33.77
N GLU A 44 4.18 -16.89 34.91
CA GLU A 44 3.77 -16.41 36.23
C GLU A 44 4.00 -14.91 36.39
N ARG A 45 5.17 -14.42 35.95
CA ARG A 45 5.49 -12.99 35.99
C ARG A 45 4.55 -12.17 35.11
N ASP A 46 4.27 -12.62 33.88
CA ASP A 46 3.39 -11.91 32.96
C ASP A 46 1.91 -11.97 33.37
N ALA A 47 1.53 -12.94 34.22
CA ALA A 47 0.20 -13.07 34.79
C ALA A 47 -0.03 -12.17 36.03
N GLY A 48 0.94 -11.33 36.43
CA GLY A 48 0.82 -10.45 37.60
C GLY A 48 1.74 -10.84 38.77
N GLY A 49 2.55 -11.90 38.62
CA GLY A 49 3.52 -12.34 39.61
C GLY A 49 3.02 -13.48 40.50
N PRO A 50 3.96 -14.16 41.21
CA PRO A 50 3.63 -15.28 42.08
C PRO A 50 2.68 -14.85 43.20
N GLY A 51 1.70 -15.70 43.52
CA GLY A 51 0.69 -15.45 44.55
C GLY A 51 -0.57 -14.73 44.07
N THR A 52 -0.63 -14.32 42.79
CA THR A 52 -1.87 -13.80 42.19
C THR A 52 -2.80 -14.91 41.71
N GLU A 53 -4.12 -14.69 41.73
CA GLU A 53 -5.10 -15.65 41.18
C GLU A 53 -4.84 -15.95 39.70
N ALA A 54 -4.42 -14.94 38.94
CA ALA A 54 -4.08 -15.07 37.53
C ALA A 54 -2.86 -15.98 37.30
N ALA A 55 -1.83 -15.91 38.14
CA ALA A 55 -0.69 -16.82 38.09
C ALA A 55 -1.06 -18.24 38.55
N ALA A 56 -1.94 -18.37 39.55
CA ALA A 56 -2.40 -19.67 40.05
C ALA A 56 -3.10 -20.52 38.97
N ARG A 57 -3.78 -19.88 38.01
CA ARG A 57 -4.41 -20.55 36.86
C ARG A 57 -3.42 -21.36 36.02
N TRP A 58 -2.15 -20.99 36.00
CA TRP A 58 -1.13 -21.69 35.22
C TRP A 58 -0.55 -22.93 35.90
N HIS A 59 -0.84 -23.18 37.19
CA HIS A 59 -0.16 -24.20 38.00
C HIS A 59 -0.13 -25.60 37.36
N ARG A 60 -1.24 -26.06 36.78
CA ARG A 60 -1.30 -27.38 36.14
C ARG A 60 -0.49 -27.43 34.84
N VAL A 61 -0.57 -26.38 34.03
CA VAL A 61 0.21 -26.29 32.79
C VAL A 61 1.70 -26.19 33.10
N THR A 62 2.11 -25.37 34.07
CA THR A 62 3.53 -25.21 34.45
C THR A 62 4.13 -26.44 35.11
N ALA A 63 3.31 -27.28 35.76
CA ALA A 63 3.70 -28.60 36.25
C ALA A 63 3.96 -29.60 35.10
N SER A 64 3.25 -29.46 33.98
CA SER A 64 3.46 -30.31 32.80
C SER A 64 4.68 -29.91 31.95
N LEU A 65 5.24 -28.71 32.14
CA LEU A 65 6.42 -28.25 31.40
C LEU A 65 7.65 -29.09 31.75
N GLY A 66 8.40 -29.51 30.72
CA GLY A 66 9.56 -30.41 30.87
C GLY A 66 9.22 -31.88 30.65
N THR A 67 7.94 -32.22 30.47
CA THR A 67 7.50 -33.56 30.04
C THR A 67 7.48 -33.69 28.52
N SER A 68 7.23 -34.90 28.01
CA SER A 68 7.01 -35.19 26.58
C SER A 68 5.64 -34.75 26.06
N SER A 69 4.80 -34.12 26.89
CA SER A 69 3.45 -33.69 26.51
C SER A 69 3.45 -32.68 25.35
N PRO A 70 2.41 -32.68 24.50
CA PRO A 70 2.27 -31.72 23.41
C PRO A 70 2.36 -30.26 23.86
N VAL A 71 1.78 -29.93 25.02
CA VAL A 71 1.78 -28.57 25.58
C VAL A 71 3.17 -28.11 25.98
N SER A 72 3.96 -29.00 26.59
CA SER A 72 5.36 -28.74 26.94
C SER A 72 6.18 -28.41 25.68
N GLN A 73 5.98 -29.17 24.61
CA GLN A 73 6.66 -28.92 23.33
C GLN A 73 6.22 -27.61 22.67
N ALA A 74 4.93 -27.26 22.71
CA ALA A 74 4.42 -26.00 22.16
C ALA A 74 4.95 -24.77 22.94
N LEU A 75 4.91 -24.83 24.27
CA LEU A 75 5.33 -23.75 25.17
C LEU A 75 6.85 -23.68 25.39
N SER A 76 7.62 -24.63 24.86
CA SER A 76 9.10 -24.56 24.81
C SER A 76 9.65 -23.49 23.87
N THR A 77 8.78 -22.77 23.14
CA THR A 77 9.18 -21.73 22.18
C THR A 77 8.76 -20.34 22.66
N PRO A 78 9.56 -19.29 22.42
CA PRO A 78 9.16 -17.92 22.76
C PRO A 78 7.84 -17.50 22.11
N LEU A 79 7.57 -18.03 20.91
CA LEU A 79 6.30 -17.83 20.20
C LEU A 79 5.13 -18.47 20.95
N GLY A 80 5.24 -19.75 21.33
CA GLY A 80 4.19 -20.44 22.07
C GLY A 80 3.81 -19.73 23.36
N LEU A 81 4.82 -19.32 24.16
CA LEU A 81 4.59 -18.53 25.38
C LEU A 81 3.94 -17.17 25.09
N PHE A 82 4.38 -16.48 24.03
CA PHE A 82 3.79 -15.19 23.64
C PHE A 82 2.32 -15.32 23.20
N LEU A 83 1.95 -16.38 22.47
CA LEU A 83 0.55 -16.61 22.09
C LEU A 83 -0.28 -16.96 23.32
N ALA A 84 0.20 -17.91 24.13
CA ALA A 84 -0.50 -18.40 25.30
C ALA A 84 -0.75 -17.29 26.33
N ARG A 85 0.26 -16.47 26.66
CA ARG A 85 0.07 -15.33 27.56
C ARG A 85 -0.93 -14.31 27.01
N THR A 86 -0.95 -14.08 25.69
CA THR A 86 -1.88 -13.12 25.08
C THR A 86 -3.33 -13.60 25.15
N ILE A 87 -3.55 -14.91 25.11
CA ILE A 87 -4.86 -15.55 25.16
C ILE A 87 -5.38 -15.63 26.59
N TYR A 88 -4.56 -16.17 27.50
CA TYR A 88 -5.03 -16.60 28.82
C TYR A 88 -4.75 -15.58 29.94
N ASN A 89 -3.75 -14.69 29.81
CA ASN A 89 -3.48 -13.73 30.87
C ASN A 89 -4.49 -12.57 30.84
N PRO A 90 -4.95 -12.10 32.00
CA PRO A 90 -5.79 -10.90 32.08
C PRO A 90 -4.98 -9.66 31.70
N ARG A 91 -5.66 -8.66 31.12
CA ARG A 91 -5.13 -7.29 31.04
C ARG A 91 -5.41 -6.58 32.37
N PRO A 92 -4.71 -5.46 32.66
CA PRO A 92 -5.10 -4.60 33.78
C PRO A 92 -6.60 -4.29 33.71
N ASP A 93 -7.30 -4.33 34.84
CA ASP A 93 -8.74 -4.00 34.94
C ASP A 93 -9.70 -4.97 34.22
N GLU A 94 -9.27 -6.22 33.96
CA GLU A 94 -10.10 -7.26 33.34
C GLU A 94 -10.50 -8.37 34.34
N HIS A 95 -11.75 -8.80 34.30
CA HIS A 95 -12.28 -9.83 35.20
C HIS A 95 -11.88 -11.24 34.74
N LEU A 96 -11.30 -12.03 35.64
CA LEU A 96 -10.79 -13.38 35.34
C LEU A 96 -11.85 -14.37 34.87
N ILE A 97 -13.11 -14.20 35.28
CA ILE A 97 -14.22 -15.12 34.99
C ILE A 97 -14.55 -15.18 33.49
N GLU A 98 -14.33 -14.09 32.77
CA GLU A 98 -14.62 -14.01 31.33
C GLU A 98 -13.50 -14.60 30.46
N LEU A 99 -12.33 -14.93 31.04
CA LEU A 99 -11.20 -15.50 30.32
C LEU A 99 -11.22 -17.04 30.34
N ALA A 100 -10.98 -17.62 29.16
CA ALA A 100 -10.71 -19.04 29.02
C ALA A 100 -9.59 -19.50 29.96
N HIS A 101 -9.73 -20.70 30.54
CA HIS A 101 -8.77 -21.27 31.48
C HIS A 101 -7.64 -22.02 30.74
N PRO A 102 -6.36 -21.81 31.08
CA PRO A 102 -5.22 -22.44 30.39
C PRO A 102 -5.19 -23.97 30.51
N ASP A 103 -5.89 -24.56 31.49
CA ASP A 103 -6.07 -26.00 31.63
C ASP A 103 -6.64 -26.68 30.38
N GLU A 104 -7.36 -25.95 29.51
CA GLU A 104 -7.85 -26.54 28.26
C GLU A 104 -6.71 -27.07 27.38
N LEU A 105 -5.49 -26.52 27.51
CA LEU A 105 -4.31 -26.97 26.77
C LEU A 105 -3.81 -28.36 27.19
N LEU A 106 -4.27 -28.87 28.35
CA LEU A 106 -3.93 -30.20 28.86
C LEU A 106 -4.89 -31.29 28.36
N ASP A 107 -5.97 -30.91 27.67
CA ASP A 107 -6.94 -31.85 27.12
C ASP A 107 -6.32 -32.64 25.94
N GLN A 108 -5.90 -33.88 26.23
CA GLN A 108 -5.27 -34.77 25.25
C GLN A 108 -6.25 -35.28 24.19
N ALA A 109 -7.56 -35.32 24.49
CA ALA A 109 -8.54 -35.75 23.51
C ALA A 109 -8.75 -34.67 22.44
N ARG A 110 -8.69 -33.39 22.86
CA ARG A 110 -8.79 -32.24 21.95
C ARG A 110 -7.47 -31.91 21.26
N PHE A 111 -6.34 -32.14 21.93
CA PHE A 111 -5.00 -31.77 21.47
C PHE A 111 -4.00 -32.94 21.57
N PRO A 112 -4.12 -33.95 20.69
CA PRO A 112 -3.24 -35.12 20.73
C PRO A 112 -1.80 -34.81 20.30
N ALA A 113 -1.59 -33.84 19.40
CA ALA A 113 -0.28 -33.45 18.90
C ALA A 113 0.06 -31.97 19.18
N ARG A 114 1.36 -31.66 19.09
CA ARG A 114 1.87 -30.28 19.25
C ARG A 114 1.26 -29.33 18.22
N GLU A 115 1.06 -29.81 17.00
CA GLU A 115 0.48 -29.08 15.89
C GLU A 115 -0.95 -28.63 16.18
N ASP A 116 -1.74 -29.42 16.92
CA ASP A 116 -3.12 -29.08 17.32
C ASP A 116 -3.12 -27.92 18.31
N ILE A 117 -2.21 -27.95 19.29
CA ILE A 117 -2.03 -26.83 20.23
C ILE A 117 -1.59 -25.57 19.49
N ASN A 118 -0.61 -25.67 18.61
CA ASN A 118 -0.15 -24.53 17.81
C ASN A 118 -1.31 -23.94 16.97
N THR A 119 -2.09 -24.81 16.33
CA THR A 119 -3.27 -24.43 15.52
C THR A 119 -4.31 -23.70 16.37
N HIS A 120 -4.60 -24.21 17.57
CA HIS A 120 -5.49 -23.55 18.54
C HIS A 120 -4.96 -22.19 18.97
N LEU A 121 -3.69 -22.11 19.39
CA LEU A 121 -3.07 -20.86 19.82
C LEU A 121 -3.05 -19.81 18.69
N PHE A 122 -2.75 -20.21 17.45
CA PHE A 122 -2.81 -19.29 16.31
C PHE A 122 -4.24 -18.82 16.00
N ALA A 123 -5.23 -19.71 16.09
CA ALA A 123 -6.63 -19.38 15.85
C ALA A 123 -7.19 -18.44 16.93
N ALA A 124 -6.84 -18.66 18.20
CA ALA A 124 -7.30 -17.88 19.34
C ALA A 124 -6.56 -16.53 19.51
N PHE A 125 -5.36 -16.40 18.95
CA PHE A 125 -4.52 -15.21 19.12
C PHE A 125 -5.16 -13.91 18.62
N ILE A 126 -5.72 -13.88 17.39
CA ILE A 126 -6.32 -12.65 16.86
C ILE A 126 -7.58 -12.23 17.63
N PRO A 127 -8.54 -13.14 17.93
CA PRO A 127 -9.65 -12.83 18.82
C PRO A 127 -9.20 -12.30 20.18
N ALA A 128 -8.21 -12.95 20.82
CA ALA A 128 -7.67 -12.50 22.09
C ALA A 128 -7.03 -11.11 21.99
N ALA A 129 -6.22 -10.85 20.97
CA ALA A 129 -5.60 -9.54 20.75
C ALA A 129 -6.64 -8.42 20.61
N TYR A 130 -7.73 -8.69 19.89
CA TYR A 130 -8.83 -7.75 19.65
C TYR A 130 -9.99 -7.84 20.65
N ARG A 131 -9.83 -8.57 21.77
CA ARG A 131 -10.89 -8.67 22.79
C ARG A 131 -11.23 -7.26 23.34
N PRO A 132 -12.54 -6.94 23.52
CA PRO A 132 -12.99 -5.65 24.02
C PRO A 132 -12.33 -5.31 25.35
N HIS A 133 -12.00 -4.04 25.57
CA HIS A 133 -11.39 -3.61 26.81
C HIS A 133 -11.74 -2.14 27.10
N PRO A 134 -12.13 -1.78 28.35
CA PRO A 134 -12.62 -0.44 28.68
C PRO A 134 -11.65 0.69 28.30
N HIS A 135 -10.36 0.49 28.55
CA HIS A 135 -9.32 1.51 28.34
C HIS A 135 -8.69 1.49 26.93
N LEU A 136 -9.03 0.49 26.11
CA LEU A 136 -8.47 0.30 24.76
C LEU A 136 -9.61 0.21 23.73
N PRO A 137 -10.24 1.35 23.37
CA PRO A 137 -11.36 1.37 22.44
C PRO A 137 -10.96 0.73 21.11
N THR A 138 -11.75 -0.25 20.68
CA THR A 138 -11.57 -0.97 19.41
C THR A 138 -12.48 -0.36 18.35
N HIS A 139 -11.91 0.14 17.26
CA HIS A 139 -12.69 0.54 16.08
C HIS A 139 -13.02 -0.66 15.17
N TRP A 140 -12.43 -1.82 15.43
CA TRP A 140 -12.57 -3.03 14.63
C TRP A 140 -12.87 -4.21 15.54
N THR A 141 -13.90 -4.98 15.19
CA THR A 141 -14.24 -6.23 15.87
C THR A 141 -13.18 -7.31 15.59
N ALA A 142 -13.04 -8.27 16.52
CA ALA A 142 -12.14 -9.42 16.37
C ALA A 142 -12.35 -10.16 15.04
N GLN A 143 -13.60 -10.40 14.66
CA GLN A 143 -13.94 -11.08 13.40
C GLN A 143 -13.47 -10.29 12.17
N LYS A 144 -13.65 -8.96 12.16
CA LYS A 144 -13.21 -8.10 11.07
C LYS A 144 -11.68 -8.03 10.98
N ALA A 145 -11.00 -7.98 12.11
CA ALA A 145 -9.55 -8.02 12.19
C ALA A 145 -9.01 -9.36 11.67
N GLN A 146 -9.57 -10.48 12.11
CA GLN A 146 -9.18 -11.82 11.66
C GLN A 146 -9.38 -12.00 10.16
N ARG A 147 -10.53 -11.60 9.61
CA ARG A 147 -10.81 -11.66 8.16
C ARG A 147 -9.81 -10.82 7.36
N THR A 148 -9.51 -9.61 7.82
CA THR A 148 -8.56 -8.70 7.16
C THR A 148 -7.14 -9.26 7.21
N LEU A 149 -6.65 -9.69 8.37
CA LEU A 149 -5.29 -10.23 8.52
C LEU A 149 -5.12 -11.55 7.76
N SER A 150 -6.15 -12.39 7.72
CA SER A 150 -6.14 -13.63 6.91
C SER A 150 -6.07 -13.32 5.41
N PHE A 151 -6.82 -12.32 4.95
CA PHE A 151 -6.73 -11.83 3.57
C PHE A 151 -5.33 -11.29 3.25
N LEU A 152 -4.75 -10.46 4.13
CA LEU A 152 -3.41 -9.90 3.95
C LEU A 152 -2.34 -11.00 3.93
N ALA A 153 -2.42 -11.97 4.86
CA ALA A 153 -1.52 -13.11 4.90
C ALA A 153 -1.60 -13.96 3.62
N CYS A 154 -2.82 -14.23 3.12
CA CYS A 154 -3.03 -14.91 1.86
C CYS A 154 -2.47 -14.13 0.66
N HIS A 155 -2.65 -12.80 0.63
CA HIS A 155 -2.11 -11.93 -0.42
C HIS A 155 -0.58 -11.94 -0.43
N LEU A 156 0.06 -11.83 0.74
CA LEU A 156 1.51 -11.93 0.86
C LEU A 156 2.04 -13.29 0.37
N GLN A 157 1.33 -14.39 0.71
CA GLN A 157 1.75 -15.74 0.32
C GLN A 157 1.59 -16.01 -1.17
N ARG A 158 0.42 -15.70 -1.75
CA ARG A 158 0.12 -16.02 -3.16
C ARG A 158 0.70 -15.03 -4.16
N THR A 159 0.57 -13.74 -3.87
CA THR A 159 0.88 -12.68 -4.85
C THR A 159 2.31 -12.18 -4.72
N LEU A 160 2.88 -12.25 -3.52
CA LEU A 160 4.21 -11.69 -3.20
C LEU A 160 5.23 -12.78 -2.83
N GLY A 161 4.99 -14.04 -3.24
CA GLY A 161 5.95 -15.14 -3.11
C GLY A 161 6.31 -15.50 -1.66
N GLY A 162 5.43 -15.27 -0.70
CA GLY A 162 5.70 -15.54 0.72
C GLY A 162 6.54 -14.47 1.42
N SER A 163 6.65 -13.27 0.81
CA SER A 163 7.33 -12.13 1.43
C SER A 163 6.74 -11.82 2.82
N PRO A 164 7.59 -11.55 3.83
CA PRO A 164 7.14 -11.09 5.14
C PRO A 164 6.76 -9.60 5.15
N ASN A 165 7.16 -8.86 4.11
CA ASN A 165 7.04 -7.42 4.02
C ASN A 165 5.66 -7.04 3.50
N LEU A 166 4.83 -6.51 4.40
CA LEU A 166 3.58 -5.84 4.08
C LEU A 166 3.83 -4.35 3.83
N ALA A 167 4.06 -4.03 2.57
CA ALA A 167 4.14 -2.65 2.09
C ALA A 167 2.76 -2.16 1.64
N TRP A 168 2.36 -0.95 2.05
CA TRP A 168 1.03 -0.41 1.70
C TRP A 168 0.84 -0.26 0.19
N TRP A 169 1.88 0.11 -0.55
CA TRP A 169 1.84 0.28 -2.01
C TRP A 169 1.69 -1.04 -2.77
N GLN A 170 2.02 -2.18 -2.15
CA GLN A 170 1.83 -3.50 -2.76
C GLN A 170 0.39 -4.02 -2.64
N LEU A 171 -0.50 -3.26 -1.98
CA LEU A 171 -1.93 -3.58 -1.94
C LEU A 171 -2.57 -3.50 -3.33
N SER A 172 -2.05 -2.66 -4.24
CA SER A 172 -2.55 -2.57 -5.62
C SER A 172 -2.40 -3.87 -6.40
N LYS A 173 -1.40 -4.68 -6.06
CA LYS A 173 -1.19 -6.00 -6.67
C LYS A 173 -2.30 -7.02 -6.31
N ALA A 174 -3.16 -6.72 -5.35
CA ALA A 174 -4.29 -7.59 -4.99
C ALA A 174 -5.49 -7.46 -5.95
N LEU A 175 -5.52 -6.43 -6.79
CA LEU A 175 -6.55 -6.23 -7.81
C LEU A 175 -6.04 -6.66 -9.19
N PRO A 176 -6.95 -7.08 -10.09
CA PRO A 176 -6.66 -7.16 -11.52
C PRO A 176 -6.17 -5.81 -12.03
N LYS A 177 -5.23 -5.84 -12.97
CA LYS A 177 -4.63 -4.63 -13.52
C LYS A 177 -5.66 -3.79 -14.25
N GLU A 178 -6.56 -4.46 -14.96
CA GLU A 178 -7.61 -3.90 -15.79
C GLU A 178 -8.49 -2.96 -14.96
N VAL A 179 -8.87 -3.39 -13.75
CA VAL A 179 -9.69 -2.59 -12.83
C VAL A 179 -8.95 -1.33 -12.36
N THR A 180 -7.67 -1.49 -12.00
CA THR A 180 -6.87 -0.35 -11.53
C THR A 180 -6.65 0.66 -12.65
N VAL A 181 -6.28 0.16 -13.82
CA VAL A 181 -5.96 0.95 -15.02
C VAL A 181 -7.23 1.65 -15.55
N LEU A 182 -8.37 0.96 -15.62
CA LEU A 182 -9.67 1.56 -15.99
C LEU A 182 -10.11 2.66 -15.02
N THR A 183 -10.01 2.42 -13.70
CA THR A 183 -10.42 3.40 -12.69
C THR A 183 -9.55 4.65 -12.74
N ILE A 184 -8.24 4.47 -12.95
CA ILE A 184 -7.30 5.59 -13.15
C ILE A 184 -7.63 6.37 -14.42
N GLY A 185 -7.91 5.67 -15.53
CA GLY A 185 -8.33 6.28 -16.79
C GLY A 185 -9.61 7.11 -16.64
N LEU A 186 -10.63 6.55 -15.98
CA LEU A 186 -11.89 7.25 -15.69
C LEU A 186 -11.66 8.49 -14.81
N THR A 187 -10.76 8.39 -13.83
CA THR A 187 -10.42 9.54 -12.97
C THR A 187 -9.73 10.63 -13.79
N ALA A 188 -8.79 10.27 -14.67
CA ALA A 188 -8.13 11.23 -15.57
C ALA A 188 -9.13 11.91 -16.52
N TRP A 189 -10.08 11.13 -17.04
CA TRP A 189 -11.14 11.60 -17.91
C TRP A 189 -12.04 12.64 -17.23
N LEU A 190 -12.51 12.35 -16.00
CA LEU A 190 -13.34 13.30 -15.24
C LEU A 190 -12.57 14.57 -14.85
N VAL A 191 -11.31 14.43 -14.41
CA VAL A 191 -10.47 15.57 -13.98
C VAL A 191 -10.20 16.54 -15.15
N SER A 192 -10.09 16.03 -16.37
CA SER A 192 -9.85 16.85 -17.57
C SER A 192 -11.15 17.34 -18.23
N GLY A 193 -12.17 16.49 -18.33
CA GLY A 193 -13.41 16.78 -19.04
C GLY A 193 -14.35 17.74 -18.29
N ILE A 194 -14.43 17.67 -16.96
CA ILE A 194 -15.36 18.54 -16.18
C ILE A 194 -14.98 20.03 -16.27
N PRO A 195 -13.72 20.46 -16.04
CA PRO A 195 -13.36 21.87 -16.17
C PRO A 195 -13.61 22.42 -17.57
N PHE A 196 -13.34 21.61 -18.60
CA PHE A 196 -13.51 21.99 -19.99
C PHE A 196 -15.00 22.05 -20.38
N GLY A 197 -15.81 21.10 -19.93
CA GLY A 197 -17.24 21.13 -20.18
C GLY A 197 -18.00 22.20 -19.41
N LEU A 198 -17.59 22.49 -18.16
CA LEU A 198 -18.09 23.64 -17.41
C LEU A 198 -17.77 24.95 -18.11
N PHE A 199 -16.58 25.08 -18.70
CA PHE A 199 -16.23 26.27 -19.45
C PHE A 199 -17.16 26.50 -20.63
N ILE A 200 -17.31 25.48 -21.51
CA ILE A 200 -18.21 25.56 -22.67
C ILE A 200 -19.62 25.97 -22.24
N GLY A 201 -20.15 25.30 -21.21
CA GLY A 201 -21.49 25.54 -20.70
C GLY A 201 -21.71 26.88 -19.99
N LEU A 202 -20.65 27.51 -19.48
CA LEU A 202 -20.72 28.83 -18.83
C LEU A 202 -20.46 29.99 -19.79
N THR A 203 -19.75 29.76 -20.89
CA THR A 203 -19.50 30.77 -21.93
C THR A 203 -20.56 30.82 -23.00
N SER A 204 -21.41 29.79 -23.09
CA SER A 204 -22.55 29.78 -23.99
C SER A 204 -23.67 30.72 -23.51
N PRO A 205 -24.23 31.58 -24.39
CA PRO A 205 -25.30 32.52 -24.03
C PRO A 205 -26.62 31.84 -23.61
N ASP A 206 -26.82 30.55 -23.93
CA ASP A 206 -28.06 29.82 -23.60
C ASP A 206 -27.89 28.91 -22.37
N GLN A 207 -28.79 29.04 -21.38
CA GLN A 207 -28.77 28.24 -20.14
C GLN A 207 -29.00 26.73 -20.34
N LEU A 208 -29.60 26.30 -21.47
CA LEU A 208 -29.78 24.89 -21.81
C LEU A 208 -28.46 24.19 -22.22
N GLN A 209 -27.38 24.95 -22.43
CA GLN A 209 -26.11 24.44 -22.96
C GLN A 209 -25.14 23.94 -21.88
N LEU A 210 -25.44 24.04 -20.57
CA LEU A 210 -24.51 23.53 -19.54
C LEU A 210 -24.35 22.00 -19.62
N ALA A 211 -25.46 21.28 -19.82
CA ALA A 211 -25.44 19.83 -20.02
C ALA A 211 -24.76 19.46 -21.35
N ALA A 212 -24.98 20.25 -22.40
CA ALA A 212 -24.35 20.06 -23.71
C ALA A 212 -22.83 20.28 -23.65
N GLY A 213 -22.38 21.34 -22.97
CA GLY A 213 -20.96 21.63 -22.75
C GLY A 213 -20.27 20.56 -21.92
N LEU A 214 -20.91 20.05 -20.86
CA LEU A 214 -20.40 18.89 -20.11
C LEU A 214 -20.26 17.65 -20.98
N ALA A 215 -21.26 17.35 -21.82
CA ALA A 215 -21.20 16.22 -22.74
C ALA A 215 -20.07 16.38 -23.77
N GLU A 216 -19.96 17.56 -24.38
CA GLU A 216 -18.93 17.87 -25.38
C GLU A 216 -17.52 17.83 -24.77
N GLY A 217 -17.34 18.37 -23.56
CA GLY A 217 -16.06 18.33 -22.88
C GLY A 217 -15.63 16.94 -22.44
N LEU A 218 -16.58 16.07 -22.08
CA LEU A 218 -16.34 14.67 -21.81
C LEU A 218 -15.99 13.88 -23.10
N VAL A 219 -16.66 14.15 -24.22
CA VAL A 219 -16.34 13.51 -25.51
C VAL A 219 -14.93 13.89 -25.98
N LEU A 220 -14.58 15.16 -25.90
CA LEU A 220 -13.25 15.64 -26.31
C LEU A 220 -12.13 15.14 -25.40
N ALA A 221 -12.44 14.78 -24.14
CA ALA A 221 -11.49 14.18 -23.22
C ALA A 221 -11.25 12.67 -23.45
N ILE A 222 -11.90 11.98 -24.40
CA ILE A 222 -11.75 10.52 -24.62
C ILE A 222 -10.29 10.05 -24.90
N PRO A 223 -9.39 10.82 -25.54
CA PRO A 223 -7.98 10.41 -25.70
C PRO A 223 -7.21 10.32 -24.37
N VAL A 224 -7.68 11.02 -23.34
CA VAL A 224 -7.07 11.08 -22.00
C VAL A 224 -7.00 9.74 -21.29
N PRO A 225 -8.11 8.98 -21.13
CA PRO A 225 -8.06 7.66 -20.54
C PRO A 225 -7.12 6.76 -21.33
N VAL A 226 -7.07 6.81 -22.66
CA VAL A 226 -6.12 6.00 -23.46
C VAL A 226 -4.67 6.29 -23.07
N ALA A 227 -4.28 7.57 -22.97
CA ALA A 227 -2.94 7.95 -22.53
C ALA A 227 -2.65 7.53 -21.06
N ALA A 228 -3.63 7.68 -20.17
CA ALA A 228 -3.53 7.25 -18.78
C ALA A 228 -3.38 5.72 -18.67
N LEU A 229 -4.12 4.97 -19.48
CA LEU A 229 -4.07 3.51 -19.55
C LEU A 229 -2.68 3.07 -19.99
N LEU A 230 -2.10 3.65 -21.04
CA LEU A 230 -0.75 3.33 -21.52
C LEU A 230 0.34 3.67 -20.48
N CYS A 231 0.23 4.82 -19.82
CA CYS A 231 1.15 5.23 -18.75
C CYS A 231 1.07 4.32 -17.51
N ALA A 232 -0.13 3.88 -17.13
CA ALA A 232 -0.34 2.97 -16.01
C ALA A 232 0.10 1.54 -16.36
N TRP A 233 -0.06 1.12 -17.61
CA TRP A 233 0.30 -0.22 -18.05
C TRP A 233 1.82 -0.41 -18.18
N SER A 234 2.54 0.62 -18.61
CA SER A 234 4.01 0.64 -18.70
C SER A 234 4.73 0.77 -17.34
N ALA A 235 4.01 1.06 -16.26
CA ALA A 235 4.54 1.40 -14.94
C ALA A 235 4.97 0.24 -14.03
N ARG A 236 5.15 -0.98 -14.56
CA ARG A 236 4.91 -2.27 -13.88
C ARG A 236 5.63 -2.52 -12.53
N ASP A 237 6.68 -1.81 -12.16
CA ASP A 237 7.44 -2.04 -10.92
C ASP A 237 7.91 -0.75 -10.22
N ARG A 238 6.96 0.10 -9.83
CA ARG A 238 7.28 1.35 -9.11
C ARG A 238 7.32 1.18 -7.60
N ASN A 239 8.38 1.72 -7.01
CA ASN A 239 8.46 1.98 -5.57
C ASN A 239 7.87 3.37 -5.26
N PRO A 240 7.31 3.59 -4.05
CA PRO A 240 6.80 4.89 -3.64
C PRO A 240 7.89 5.96 -3.78
N SER A 241 7.48 7.21 -3.99
CA SER A 241 8.37 8.36 -4.08
C SER A 241 8.46 9.09 -2.74
N SER A 242 9.65 9.54 -2.34
CA SER A 242 9.84 10.33 -1.10
C SER A 242 9.97 11.82 -1.31
N GLY A 243 10.05 12.27 -2.56
CA GLY A 243 10.21 13.68 -2.90
C GLY A 243 10.62 13.89 -4.35
N ILE A 244 10.67 15.17 -4.72
CA ILE A 244 10.98 15.66 -6.06
C ILE A 244 12.36 16.29 -6.00
N ARG A 245 13.31 15.79 -6.80
CA ARG A 245 14.57 16.50 -7.04
C ARG A 245 14.68 16.83 -8.52
N TRP A 246 15.03 18.08 -8.77
CA TRP A 246 15.42 18.51 -10.09
C TRP A 246 16.84 18.02 -10.36
N SER A 247 17.03 17.27 -11.44
CA SER A 247 18.32 16.66 -11.79
C SER A 247 18.58 16.84 -13.27
N TRP A 248 19.58 17.67 -13.58
CA TRP A 248 20.11 17.88 -14.93
C TRP A 248 20.90 16.69 -15.49
N LYS A 249 21.15 15.63 -14.69
CA LYS A 249 21.90 14.45 -15.13
C LYS A 249 21.05 13.56 -16.04
N GLY A 250 21.28 13.71 -17.35
CA GLY A 250 20.86 12.80 -18.43
C GLY A 250 20.12 13.51 -19.56
N LYS A 251 20.62 13.45 -20.80
CA LYS A 251 19.99 14.06 -21.99
C LYS A 251 18.57 13.51 -22.31
N SER A 252 18.17 12.42 -21.66
CA SER A 252 16.91 11.70 -21.92
C SER A 252 15.64 12.48 -21.54
N TRP A 253 15.72 13.46 -20.61
CA TRP A 253 14.54 14.23 -20.21
C TRP A 253 14.18 15.30 -21.25
N LEU A 254 15.20 15.96 -21.82
CA LEU A 254 15.04 16.88 -22.94
C LEU A 254 14.53 16.14 -24.16
N THR A 255 15.13 15.00 -24.52
CA THR A 255 14.68 14.25 -25.71
C THR A 255 13.26 13.72 -25.53
N CYS A 256 12.94 13.07 -24.40
CA CYS A 256 11.59 12.55 -24.15
C CYS A 256 10.54 13.67 -24.07
N GLY A 257 10.88 14.73 -23.35
CA GLY A 257 10.07 15.92 -23.21
C GLY A 257 9.77 16.63 -24.54
N LEU A 258 10.79 16.80 -25.36
CA LEU A 258 10.68 17.44 -26.67
C LEU A 258 9.99 16.53 -27.69
N THR A 259 10.18 15.20 -27.63
CA THR A 259 9.45 14.25 -28.49
C THR A 259 7.97 14.18 -28.15
N VAL A 260 7.62 14.09 -26.86
CA VAL A 260 6.21 14.06 -26.42
C VAL A 260 5.58 15.42 -26.66
N GLY A 261 6.31 16.49 -26.39
CA GLY A 261 5.89 17.86 -26.62
C GLY A 261 5.62 18.18 -28.10
N LEU A 262 6.53 17.79 -29.00
CA LEU A 262 6.33 17.92 -30.45
C LEU A 262 5.20 17.03 -30.96
N ALA A 263 5.10 15.79 -30.48
CA ALA A 263 4.02 14.89 -30.88
C ALA A 263 2.65 15.45 -30.46
N LEU A 264 2.49 15.93 -29.22
CA LEU A 264 1.26 16.58 -28.75
C LEU A 264 1.01 17.92 -29.46
N GLY A 265 2.05 18.73 -29.66
CA GLY A 265 1.96 20.00 -30.38
C GLY A 265 1.53 19.83 -31.84
N LEU A 266 2.00 18.79 -32.52
CA LEU A 266 1.61 18.49 -33.90
C LEU A 266 0.24 17.82 -33.99
N THR A 267 -0.12 16.95 -33.05
CA THR A 267 -1.41 16.22 -33.08
C THR A 267 -2.59 17.06 -32.60
N ILE A 268 -2.37 17.98 -31.65
CA ILE A 268 -3.42 18.82 -31.05
C ILE A 268 -3.31 20.26 -31.57
N GLY A 269 -2.10 20.82 -31.62
CA GLY A 269 -1.88 22.22 -32.00
C GLY A 269 -2.05 22.49 -33.50
N LEU A 270 -1.64 21.56 -34.38
CA LEU A 270 -1.76 21.74 -35.83
C LEU A 270 -3.22 21.76 -36.32
N PRO A 271 -4.11 20.83 -35.90
CA PRO A 271 -5.52 20.89 -36.30
C PRO A 271 -6.22 22.15 -35.81
N ILE A 272 -5.97 22.57 -34.56
CA ILE A 272 -6.55 23.79 -33.98
C ILE A 272 -6.05 25.03 -34.75
N ALA A 273 -4.76 25.08 -35.08
CA ALA A 273 -4.18 26.20 -35.82
C ALA A 273 -4.68 26.29 -37.26
N LEU A 274 -4.87 25.14 -37.93
CA LEU A 274 -5.47 25.07 -39.26
C LEU A 274 -6.95 25.49 -39.22
N TRP A 275 -7.69 25.07 -38.19
CA TRP A 275 -9.10 25.43 -37.99
C TRP A 275 -9.29 26.93 -37.73
N LEU A 276 -8.36 27.55 -36.99
CA LEU A 276 -8.36 29.00 -36.70
C LEU A 276 -7.71 29.86 -37.80
N GLY A 277 -7.21 29.27 -38.90
CA GLY A 277 -6.56 30.00 -39.99
C GLY A 277 -5.19 30.62 -39.65
N LEU A 278 -4.59 30.20 -38.53
CA LEU A 278 -3.36 30.76 -37.97
C LEU A 278 -2.17 29.82 -38.19
N SER A 279 -1.72 29.67 -39.44
CA SER A 279 -0.64 28.74 -39.82
C SER A 279 0.70 29.02 -39.11
N GLN A 280 0.99 30.29 -38.77
CA GLN A 280 2.20 30.68 -38.03
C GLN A 280 2.06 30.56 -36.49
N ALA A 281 0.84 30.67 -35.94
CA ALA A 281 0.63 30.61 -34.49
C ALA A 281 0.64 29.17 -33.95
N GLY A 282 0.23 28.19 -34.76
CA GLY A 282 0.19 26.78 -34.37
C GLY A 282 1.55 26.19 -33.99
N LEU A 283 2.60 26.59 -34.71
CA LEU A 283 3.96 26.11 -34.46
C LEU A 283 4.51 26.70 -33.15
N VAL A 284 4.26 27.99 -32.90
CA VAL A 284 4.61 28.66 -31.64
C VAL A 284 3.88 28.00 -30.47
N LEU A 285 2.57 27.75 -30.62
CA LEU A 285 1.75 27.15 -29.56
C LEU A 285 2.19 25.70 -29.28
N GLY A 286 2.44 24.90 -30.32
CA GLY A 286 2.98 23.55 -30.18
C GLY A 286 4.37 23.51 -29.53
N LEU A 287 5.23 24.49 -29.82
CA LEU A 287 6.59 24.58 -29.29
C LEU A 287 6.59 25.03 -27.82
N VAL A 288 5.78 26.03 -27.44
CA VAL A 288 5.64 26.48 -26.04
C VAL A 288 5.01 25.37 -25.18
N VAL A 289 3.97 24.72 -25.68
CA VAL A 289 3.34 23.56 -25.01
C VAL A 289 4.34 22.42 -24.87
N GLY A 290 5.08 22.11 -25.94
CA GLY A 290 6.06 21.02 -25.92
C GLY A 290 7.28 21.27 -25.03
N LEU A 291 7.83 22.48 -25.01
CA LEU A 291 8.95 22.84 -24.13
C LEU A 291 8.56 22.82 -22.66
N SER A 292 7.36 23.29 -22.35
CA SER A 292 6.83 23.33 -20.99
C SER A 292 6.60 21.91 -20.45
N PHE A 293 6.01 21.02 -21.25
CA PHE A 293 5.89 19.61 -20.87
C PHE A 293 7.23 18.88 -20.81
N GLY A 294 8.20 19.26 -21.64
CA GLY A 294 9.56 18.74 -21.53
C GLY A 294 10.28 19.16 -20.24
N LEU A 295 10.08 20.41 -19.78
CA LEU A 295 10.61 20.90 -18.51
C LEU A 295 10.06 20.13 -17.29
N ILE A 296 8.77 19.78 -17.29
CA ILE A 296 8.17 18.95 -16.22
C ILE A 296 8.70 17.51 -16.28
N GLY A 297 8.96 16.98 -17.49
CA GLY A 297 9.60 15.67 -17.69
C GLY A 297 10.99 15.54 -17.04
N GLY A 298 11.69 16.66 -16.82
CA GLY A 298 12.97 16.75 -16.12
C GLY A 298 12.91 16.52 -14.60
N LEU A 299 11.72 16.60 -13.98
CA LEU A 299 11.54 16.29 -12.55
C LEU A 299 11.80 14.80 -12.35
N ARG A 300 12.80 14.35 -11.57
CA ARG A 300 13.01 12.93 -11.25
C ARG A 300 12.48 12.60 -9.85
N SER A 301 11.85 11.43 -9.70
CA SER A 301 11.37 10.92 -8.41
C SER A 301 12.56 10.39 -7.64
N GLN A 302 12.75 10.89 -6.42
CA GLN A 302 13.73 10.30 -5.52
C GLN A 302 13.05 9.12 -4.81
N HIS A 303 13.58 7.93 -4.98
CA HIS A 303 13.12 6.78 -4.22
C HIS A 303 13.54 6.95 -2.76
N PRO A 304 12.62 6.78 -1.79
CA PRO A 304 12.96 6.76 -0.39
C PRO A 304 14.00 5.67 -0.15
N ASP A 305 14.99 6.00 0.64
CA ASP A 305 15.79 4.96 1.28
C ASP A 305 14.91 4.25 2.31
N LEU A 306 14.28 3.15 1.90
CA LEU A 306 13.36 2.34 2.71
C LEU A 306 14.06 1.71 3.93
N SER A 307 15.40 1.76 3.98
CA SER A 307 16.20 1.31 5.11
C SER A 307 16.25 2.33 6.26
N LYS A 308 16.01 3.62 5.99
CA LYS A 308 15.94 4.64 7.04
C LYS A 308 14.61 4.50 7.78
N ALA A 309 14.66 4.54 9.12
CA ALA A 309 13.53 4.35 10.01
C ALA A 309 12.48 5.48 9.88
N VAL A 310 11.70 5.45 8.80
CA VAL A 310 10.60 6.37 8.53
C VAL A 310 9.32 5.57 8.54
N GLY A 311 8.36 5.97 9.38
CA GLY A 311 7.07 5.30 9.51
C GLY A 311 6.33 5.16 8.18
N PRO A 312 5.64 4.04 7.91
CA PRO A 312 4.91 3.80 6.66
C PRO A 312 3.86 4.88 6.36
N GLY A 313 3.24 5.46 7.40
CA GLY A 313 2.31 6.59 7.26
C GLY A 313 2.97 7.87 6.74
N VAL A 314 4.23 8.12 7.11
CA VAL A 314 5.00 9.28 6.64
C VAL A 314 5.35 9.11 5.15
N ILE A 315 5.69 7.90 4.72
CA ILE A 315 5.98 7.61 3.31
C ILE A 315 4.72 7.78 2.46
N LEU A 316 3.57 7.29 2.94
CA LEU A 316 2.29 7.52 2.26
C LEU A 316 1.96 9.01 2.14
N ALA A 317 2.17 9.79 3.21
CA ALA A 317 1.92 11.23 3.20
C ALA A 317 2.87 11.98 2.23
N ARG A 318 4.14 11.58 2.15
CA ARG A 318 5.12 12.12 1.20
C ARG A 318 4.80 11.77 -0.25
N ASP A 319 4.41 10.53 -0.51
CA ASP A 319 4.03 10.10 -1.86
C ASP A 319 2.75 10.83 -2.33
N ARG A 320 1.76 10.99 -1.45
CA ARG A 320 0.56 11.81 -1.71
C ARG A 320 0.91 13.27 -2.03
N ARG A 321 1.77 13.90 -1.22
CA ARG A 321 2.21 15.28 -1.46
C ARG A 321 2.95 15.41 -2.79
N THR A 322 3.78 14.42 -3.12
CA THR A 322 4.51 14.38 -4.39
C THR A 322 3.55 14.31 -5.57
N PHE A 323 2.54 13.42 -5.51
CA PHE A 323 1.49 13.33 -6.51
C PHE A 323 0.75 14.67 -6.68
N SER A 324 0.22 15.23 -5.59
CA SER A 324 -0.52 16.50 -5.64
C SER A 324 0.34 17.67 -6.13
N ALA A 325 1.61 17.74 -5.73
CA ALA A 325 2.52 18.80 -6.17
C ALA A 325 2.81 18.72 -7.67
N ILE A 326 3.04 17.52 -8.23
CA ILE A 326 3.26 17.35 -9.68
C ILE A 326 2.00 17.71 -10.46
N THR A 327 0.82 17.27 -9.99
CA THR A 327 -0.46 17.59 -10.65
C THR A 327 -0.75 19.09 -10.64
N LEU A 328 -0.58 19.77 -9.49
CA LEU A 328 -0.79 21.21 -9.38
C LEU A 328 0.25 22.01 -10.17
N ALA A 329 1.53 21.61 -10.14
CA ALA A 329 2.56 22.25 -10.93
C ALA A 329 2.29 22.13 -12.43
N GLY A 330 1.80 20.97 -12.89
CA GLY A 330 1.33 20.78 -14.27
C GLY A 330 0.18 21.73 -14.62
N GLY A 331 -0.83 21.84 -13.75
CA GLY A 331 -1.95 22.76 -13.93
C GLY A 331 -1.52 24.23 -13.99
N LEU A 332 -0.70 24.68 -13.05
CA LEU A 332 -0.18 26.06 -13.02
C LEU A 332 0.70 26.37 -14.24
N MET A 333 1.53 25.42 -14.68
CA MET A 333 2.35 25.61 -15.87
C MET A 333 1.50 25.63 -17.14
N GLY A 334 0.50 24.76 -17.25
CA GLY A 334 -0.45 24.78 -18.35
C GLY A 334 -1.22 26.10 -18.40
N ALA A 335 -1.69 26.60 -17.26
CA ALA A 335 -2.31 27.92 -17.14
C ALA A 335 -1.38 29.03 -17.66
N LEU A 336 -0.15 29.10 -17.14
CA LEU A 336 0.83 30.11 -17.52
C LEU A 336 1.13 30.11 -19.03
N VAL A 337 1.38 28.92 -19.59
CA VAL A 337 1.75 28.72 -20.99
C VAL A 337 0.64 29.15 -21.94
N PHE A 338 -0.58 28.70 -21.66
CA PHE A 338 -1.71 28.98 -22.53
C PHE A 338 -2.24 30.40 -22.33
N THR A 339 -2.18 30.96 -21.13
CA THR A 339 -2.49 32.39 -20.92
C THR A 339 -1.48 33.29 -21.65
N LEU A 340 -0.19 32.95 -21.66
CA LEU A 340 0.81 33.68 -22.44
C LEU A 340 0.54 33.55 -23.96
N ALA A 341 0.18 32.35 -24.42
CA ALA A 341 -0.21 32.12 -25.81
C ALA A 341 -1.48 32.91 -26.19
N GLY A 342 -2.48 32.92 -25.30
CA GLY A 342 -3.69 33.72 -25.46
C GLY A 342 -3.39 35.22 -25.50
N ALA A 343 -2.50 35.73 -24.63
CA ALA A 343 -2.10 37.14 -24.62
C ALA A 343 -1.41 37.55 -25.93
N LEU A 344 -0.63 36.65 -26.52
CA LEU A 344 -0.08 36.86 -27.86
C LEU A 344 -1.20 36.92 -28.92
N MET A 345 -2.24 36.08 -28.81
CA MET A 345 -3.39 36.12 -29.72
C MET A 345 -4.25 37.39 -29.58
N LEU A 346 -4.31 37.99 -28.39
CA LEU A 346 -4.92 39.32 -28.21
C LEU A 346 -4.22 40.37 -29.08
N SER A 347 -2.91 40.25 -29.29
CA SER A 347 -2.14 41.14 -30.16
C SER A 347 -2.49 41.00 -31.65
N TYR A 348 -3.19 39.91 -32.03
CA TYR A 348 -3.72 39.66 -33.38
C TYR A 348 -5.24 39.93 -33.48
N GLY A 349 -5.87 40.50 -32.46
CA GLY A 349 -7.29 40.88 -32.47
C GLY A 349 -8.27 39.75 -32.09
N MET A 350 -7.78 38.59 -31.62
CA MET A 350 -8.61 37.42 -31.28
C MET A 350 -9.09 37.43 -29.81
N THR A 351 -9.94 38.40 -29.43
CA THR A 351 -10.38 38.60 -28.04
C THR A 351 -11.26 37.48 -27.48
N GLU A 352 -12.15 36.92 -28.30
CA GLU A 352 -13.09 35.86 -27.90
C GLU A 352 -12.41 34.52 -27.58
N VAL A 353 -11.20 34.30 -28.10
CA VAL A 353 -10.47 33.02 -28.01
C VAL A 353 -9.58 32.95 -26.75
N PHE A 354 -9.25 34.11 -26.17
CA PHE A 354 -8.40 34.22 -24.97
C PHE A 354 -8.90 33.42 -23.75
N PRO A 355 -10.19 33.55 -23.31
CA PRO A 355 -10.67 32.79 -22.16
C PRO A 355 -10.69 31.28 -22.44
N PHE A 356 -11.03 30.88 -23.68
CA PHE A 356 -11.06 29.48 -24.10
C PHE A 356 -9.67 28.83 -24.03
N ILE A 357 -8.65 29.49 -24.58
CA ILE A 357 -7.27 28.98 -24.57
C ILE A 357 -6.74 28.86 -23.14
N SER A 358 -7.02 29.83 -22.28
CA SER A 358 -6.56 29.82 -20.88
C SER A 358 -7.13 28.64 -20.08
N VAL A 359 -8.44 28.36 -20.24
CA VAL A 359 -9.08 27.23 -19.54
C VAL A 359 -8.68 25.89 -20.12
N LEU A 360 -8.52 25.80 -21.45
CA LEU A 360 -7.93 24.64 -22.10
C LEU A 360 -6.52 24.35 -21.57
N GLY A 361 -5.72 25.40 -21.33
CA GLY A 361 -4.40 25.26 -20.75
C GLY A 361 -4.37 24.70 -19.33
N ILE A 362 -5.31 25.12 -18.48
CA ILE A 362 -5.46 24.55 -17.14
C ILE A 362 -5.85 23.07 -17.24
N ALA A 363 -6.81 22.72 -18.10
CA ALA A 363 -7.27 21.35 -18.27
C ALA A 363 -6.15 20.42 -18.79
N VAL A 364 -5.43 20.85 -19.83
CA VAL A 364 -4.30 20.12 -20.41
C VAL A 364 -3.12 20.06 -19.43
N GLY A 365 -2.83 21.15 -18.71
CA GLY A 365 -1.79 21.19 -17.68
C GLY A 365 -2.07 20.23 -16.51
N LEU A 366 -3.30 20.24 -15.99
CA LEU A 366 -3.73 19.33 -14.93
C LEU A 366 -3.67 17.88 -15.39
N LEU A 367 -4.09 17.61 -16.64
CA LEU A 367 -3.98 16.29 -17.23
C LEU A 367 -2.53 15.79 -17.28
N VAL A 368 -1.62 16.57 -17.84
CA VAL A 368 -0.23 16.13 -17.95
C VAL A 368 0.42 16.03 -16.57
N GLY A 369 0.14 16.97 -15.67
CA GLY A 369 0.55 16.88 -14.27
C GLY A 369 0.03 15.61 -13.60
N PHE A 370 -1.22 15.23 -13.85
CA PHE A 370 -1.84 14.00 -13.34
C PHE A 370 -1.17 12.75 -13.93
N LEU A 371 -0.96 12.70 -15.25
CA LEU A 371 -0.26 11.60 -15.94
C LEU A 371 1.18 11.43 -15.44
N LEU A 372 1.90 12.54 -15.25
CA LEU A 372 3.24 12.52 -14.67
C LEU A 372 3.19 12.15 -13.19
N GLY A 373 2.18 12.58 -12.45
CA GLY A 373 1.92 12.14 -11.08
C GLY A 373 1.74 10.63 -10.99
N LEU A 374 0.89 10.05 -11.84
CA LEU A 374 0.73 8.60 -11.98
C LEU A 374 2.04 7.93 -12.38
N ALA A 375 2.80 8.56 -13.28
CA ALA A 375 4.11 8.10 -13.72
C ALA A 375 5.11 7.97 -12.55
N ARG A 376 4.90 8.72 -11.46
CA ARG A 376 5.92 8.99 -10.45
C ARG A 376 5.55 8.68 -9.01
N SER A 377 4.28 8.39 -8.73
CA SER A 377 3.73 8.07 -7.41
C SER A 377 2.84 6.82 -7.52
N VAL A 378 2.77 6.06 -6.42
CA VAL A 378 1.95 4.84 -6.32
C VAL A 378 0.66 5.12 -5.52
N TRP A 379 0.47 6.37 -5.08
CA TRP A 379 -0.64 6.77 -4.20
C TRP A 379 -2.01 6.51 -4.84
N MET A 380 -2.17 6.81 -6.13
CA MET A 380 -3.44 6.57 -6.84
C MET A 380 -3.75 5.08 -6.98
N GLU A 381 -2.76 4.25 -7.32
CA GLU A 381 -2.94 2.80 -7.37
C GLU A 381 -3.34 2.23 -6.01
N PHE A 382 -2.68 2.68 -4.94
CA PHE A 382 -3.05 2.33 -3.58
C PHE A 382 -4.46 2.83 -3.20
N LEU A 383 -4.83 4.04 -3.62
CA LEU A 383 -6.14 4.60 -3.32
C LEU A 383 -7.25 3.74 -3.94
N VAL A 384 -7.11 3.41 -5.23
CA VAL A 384 -8.06 2.53 -5.95
C VAL A 384 -8.11 1.14 -5.32
N ALA A 385 -6.95 0.57 -4.99
CA ALA A 385 -6.87 -0.73 -4.32
C ALA A 385 -7.58 -0.72 -2.97
N ARG A 386 -7.31 0.29 -2.15
CA ARG A 386 -7.91 0.45 -0.83
C ARG A 386 -9.42 0.63 -0.94
N THR A 387 -9.92 1.46 -1.85
CA THR A 387 -11.37 1.73 -1.99
C THR A 387 -12.10 0.50 -2.49
N ALA A 388 -11.61 -0.17 -3.54
CA ALA A 388 -12.24 -1.37 -4.08
C ALA A 388 -12.23 -2.53 -3.08
N LEU A 389 -11.10 -2.78 -2.40
CA LEU A 389 -11.01 -3.84 -1.39
C LEU A 389 -11.83 -3.51 -0.13
N ALA A 390 -11.96 -2.23 0.23
CA ALA A 390 -12.82 -1.81 1.34
C ALA A 390 -14.30 -1.95 1.01
N ALA A 391 -14.70 -1.57 -0.21
CA ALA A 391 -16.05 -1.79 -0.72
C ALA A 391 -16.39 -3.29 -0.77
N ALA A 392 -15.43 -4.15 -1.13
CA ALA A 392 -15.57 -5.60 -1.09
C ALA A 392 -15.52 -6.21 0.33
N GLY A 393 -15.37 -5.39 1.38
CA GLY A 393 -15.30 -5.85 2.77
C GLY A 393 -14.07 -6.71 3.10
N ARG A 394 -13.01 -6.67 2.29
CA ARG A 394 -11.76 -7.44 2.48
C ARG A 394 -10.79 -6.72 3.41
N VAL A 395 -10.78 -5.37 3.37
CA VAL A 395 -9.97 -4.51 4.24
C VAL A 395 -10.82 -3.38 4.82
N PRO A 396 -10.45 -2.77 5.96
CA PRO A 396 -11.18 -1.63 6.50
C PRO A 396 -10.89 -0.34 5.71
N TRP A 397 -11.89 0.55 5.64
CA TRP A 397 -11.74 1.90 5.03
C TRP A 397 -10.55 2.68 5.60
N ARG A 398 -10.35 2.63 6.93
CA ARG A 398 -9.22 3.26 7.63
C ARG A 398 -7.99 2.32 7.68
N PHE A 399 -7.60 1.74 6.54
CA PHE A 399 -6.55 0.71 6.43
C PHE A 399 -5.25 1.05 7.15
N MET A 400 -4.71 2.26 6.98
CA MET A 400 -3.45 2.64 7.64
C MET A 400 -3.59 2.74 9.16
N ARG A 401 -4.75 3.18 9.68
CA ARG A 401 -5.01 3.19 11.12
C ARG A 401 -5.16 1.77 11.66
N PHE A 402 -5.71 0.85 10.87
CA PHE A 402 -5.79 -0.56 11.24
C PHE A 402 -4.39 -1.19 11.35
N LEU A 403 -3.49 -0.92 10.40
CA LEU A 403 -2.11 -1.42 10.48
C LEU A 403 -1.33 -0.80 11.66
N ALA A 404 -1.53 0.49 11.93
CA ALA A 404 -0.94 1.15 13.10
C ALA A 404 -1.47 0.54 14.41
N ASP A 405 -2.77 0.32 14.55
CA ASP A 405 -3.37 -0.35 15.73
C ASP A 405 -2.85 -1.78 15.91
N ALA A 406 -2.79 -2.56 14.81
CA ALA A 406 -2.26 -3.91 14.80
C ALA A 406 -0.77 -3.97 15.20
N HIS A 407 -0.02 -2.89 14.97
CA HIS A 407 1.37 -2.75 15.36
C HIS A 407 1.53 -2.27 16.81
N GLU A 408 0.99 -1.09 17.12
CA GLU A 408 1.24 -0.35 18.37
C GLU A 408 0.47 -0.93 19.56
N ARG A 409 -0.80 -1.30 19.37
CA ARG A 409 -1.70 -1.68 20.47
C ARG A 409 -1.88 -3.17 20.61
N ARG A 410 -1.87 -3.89 19.49
CA ARG A 410 -2.22 -5.33 19.45
C ARG A 410 -0.99 -6.24 19.30
N GLY A 411 0.15 -5.69 18.88
CA GLY A 411 1.42 -6.43 18.73
C GLY A 411 1.43 -7.53 17.67
N VAL A 412 0.39 -7.64 16.84
CA VAL A 412 0.27 -8.62 15.75
C VAL A 412 1.29 -8.33 14.66
N LEU A 413 1.48 -7.05 14.37
CA LEU A 413 2.44 -6.56 13.39
C LEU A 413 3.66 -5.94 14.09
N ARG A 414 4.81 -6.04 13.45
CA ARG A 414 6.01 -5.27 13.78
C ARG A 414 6.36 -4.36 12.62
N GLN A 415 6.93 -3.21 12.91
CA GLN A 415 7.44 -2.31 11.89
C GLN A 415 8.91 -2.66 11.58
N ALA A 416 9.24 -2.78 10.30
CA ALA A 416 10.60 -2.96 9.81
C ALA A 416 10.89 -1.85 8.79
N GLY A 417 11.45 -0.73 9.27
CA GLY A 417 11.66 0.47 8.45
C GLY A 417 10.33 1.03 7.92
N ALA A 418 10.21 1.05 6.59
CA ALA A 418 9.08 1.56 5.83
C ALA A 418 7.87 0.61 5.69
N VAL A 419 7.99 -0.63 6.14
CA VAL A 419 6.98 -1.68 5.94
C VAL A 419 6.54 -2.31 7.26
N TYR A 420 5.35 -2.89 7.27
CA TYR A 420 4.92 -3.75 8.36
C TYR A 420 5.30 -5.20 8.04
N GLN A 421 5.52 -6.00 9.07
CA GLN A 421 5.67 -7.45 8.96
C GLN A 421 4.79 -8.10 10.02
N PHE A 422 4.31 -9.31 9.77
CA PHE A 422 3.78 -10.12 10.85
C PHE A 422 4.90 -10.36 11.86
N ARG A 423 4.60 -10.21 13.15
CA ARG A 423 5.60 -10.46 14.21
C ARG A 423 6.16 -11.89 14.10
N HIS A 424 5.32 -12.82 13.67
CA HIS A 424 5.65 -14.23 13.50
C HIS A 424 5.23 -14.74 12.12
N LEU A 425 6.18 -15.33 11.38
CA LEU A 425 5.92 -15.89 10.05
C LEU A 425 5.01 -17.11 10.09
N ASP A 426 5.07 -17.89 11.16
CA ASP A 426 4.22 -19.08 11.31
C ASP A 426 2.75 -18.67 11.48
N LEU A 427 2.49 -17.55 12.17
CA LEU A 427 1.14 -16.95 12.23
C LEU A 427 0.66 -16.50 10.84
N GLN A 428 1.53 -15.86 10.05
CA GLN A 428 1.19 -15.49 8.66
C GLN A 428 0.83 -16.72 7.83
N ARG A 429 1.64 -17.80 7.89
CA ARG A 429 1.39 -19.04 7.13
C ARG A 429 0.09 -19.70 7.56
N HIS A 430 -0.16 -19.80 8.86
CA HIS A 430 -1.41 -20.36 9.39
C HIS A 430 -2.65 -19.56 8.93
N LEU A 431 -2.60 -18.23 9.04
CA LEU A 431 -3.70 -17.36 8.60
C LEU A 431 -3.95 -17.45 7.08
N ALA A 432 -2.88 -17.58 6.29
CA ALA A 432 -2.98 -17.79 4.86
C ALA A 432 -3.66 -19.12 4.53
N GLN A 433 -3.21 -20.23 5.14
CA GLN A 433 -3.79 -21.57 4.93
C GLN A 433 -5.28 -21.62 5.32
N ARG A 434 -5.64 -21.04 6.46
CA ARG A 434 -7.04 -20.97 6.90
C ARG A 434 -7.92 -20.19 5.93
N HIS A 435 -7.41 -19.09 5.36
CA HIS A 435 -8.17 -18.32 4.36
C HIS A 435 -8.45 -19.12 3.09
N LEU A 436 -7.52 -20.02 2.71
CA LEU A 436 -7.67 -20.88 1.55
C LEU A 436 -8.68 -21.99 1.80
N ALA A 437 -8.60 -22.64 2.97
CA ALA A 437 -9.56 -23.67 3.37
C ALA A 437 -10.99 -23.14 3.41
N GLN A 438 -11.19 -21.89 3.87
CA GLN A 438 -12.51 -21.25 3.90
C GLN A 438 -13.05 -20.82 2.51
N ARG A 439 -12.23 -20.87 1.46
CA ARG A 439 -12.63 -20.49 0.09
C ARG A 439 -12.78 -21.69 -0.84
N GLN A 440 -12.36 -22.88 -0.44
CA GLN A 440 -12.64 -24.11 -1.17
C GLN A 440 -14.05 -24.56 -0.77
N PRO A 441 -14.99 -24.67 -1.73
CA PRO A 441 -16.37 -25.06 -1.46
C PRO A 441 -16.47 -26.50 -0.93
#